data_AF-A0A923ZFH7-F1
#
_entry.id   AF-A0A923ZFH7-F1
#
_cell.length_a   1.000
_cell.length_b   1.000
_cell.length_c   1.000
_cell.angle_alpha   90.00
_cell.angle_beta   90.00
_cell.angle_gamma   90.00
#
_symmetry.space_group_name_H-M   'P 1'
#
loop_
_entity.id
_entity.type
_entity.pdbx_description
1 polymer ?
#
loop_
_entity_poly.entity_id
_entity_poly.type
_entity_poly.pdbx_seq_one_letter_code
_entity_poly.pdbx_strand_id
1 'polypeptide(L)'
;MAGILTVQNRLKGKDIGTIQPWDRLARINSPSTVQFGVPMLIAQNPNDDLVEPGITRAYARAQCRSGARVKYVKVAGSGHATTAKDSAQATLAWIADRFAGQPAPSDCDRI
;
A
#
# COMPACT_ATOMS: atom_id res chain seq x y z
N MET A 1 1.85 31.20 -3.26
CA MET A 1 1.10 30.13 -3.96
C MET A 1 1.23 30.11 -5.48
N ALA A 2 1.59 31.22 -6.16
CA ALA A 2 1.72 31.27 -7.63
C ALA A 2 2.69 30.22 -8.23
N GLY A 3 3.78 29.89 -7.52
CA GLY A 3 4.73 28.85 -7.96
C GLY A 3 4.14 27.44 -8.02
N ILE A 4 3.40 27.02 -6.98
CA ILE A 4 2.76 25.69 -6.93
C ILE A 4 1.73 25.55 -8.06
N LEU A 5 0.90 26.57 -8.26
CA LEU A 5 -0.10 26.57 -9.34
C LEU A 5 0.57 26.50 -10.73
N THR A 6 1.70 27.17 -10.91
CA THR A 6 2.49 27.11 -12.15
C THR A 6 2.99 25.68 -12.41
N VAL A 7 3.52 25.01 -11.37
CA VAL A 7 3.98 23.62 -11.48
C VAL A 7 2.81 22.67 -11.79
N GLN A 8 1.70 22.79 -11.05
CA GLN A 8 0.51 21.97 -11.27
C GLN A 8 -0.01 22.09 -12.70
N ASN A 9 -0.13 23.31 -13.23
CA ASN A 9 -0.59 23.52 -14.60
C ASN A 9 0.36 22.93 -15.65
N ARG A 10 1.67 22.96 -15.41
CA ARG A 10 2.66 22.36 -16.32
C ARG A 10 2.65 20.84 -16.30
N LEU A 11 2.35 20.23 -15.16
CA LEU A 11 2.28 18.78 -14.99
C LEU A 11 0.90 18.21 -15.32
N LYS A 12 -0.14 19.04 -15.36
CA LYS A 12 -1.51 18.63 -15.65
C LYS A 12 -1.58 17.87 -16.98
N GLY A 13 -2.12 16.65 -16.93
CA GLY A 13 -2.28 15.78 -18.11
C GLY A 13 -1.00 15.11 -18.60
N LYS A 14 0.12 15.24 -17.87
CA LYS A 14 1.33 14.46 -18.15
C LYS A 14 1.29 13.14 -17.38
N ASP A 15 1.41 12.03 -18.09
CA ASP A 15 1.69 10.75 -17.49
C ASP A 15 3.20 10.62 -17.24
N ILE A 16 3.61 10.90 -16.01
CA ILE A 16 5.02 10.82 -15.59
C ILE A 16 5.54 9.38 -15.72
N GLY A 17 4.67 8.37 -15.69
CA GLY A 17 5.01 6.96 -15.93
C GLY A 17 5.42 6.65 -17.37
N THR A 18 5.34 7.61 -18.30
CA THR A 18 5.83 7.45 -19.68
C THR A 18 7.06 8.29 -19.99
N ILE A 19 7.53 9.08 -19.01
CA ILE A 19 8.62 10.05 -19.21
C ILE A 19 9.90 9.50 -18.59
N GLN A 20 10.98 9.39 -19.36
CA GLN A 20 12.29 9.02 -18.81
C GLN A 20 12.98 10.21 -18.11
N PRO A 21 13.75 9.98 -17.02
CA PRO A 21 14.02 8.68 -16.38
C PRO A 21 12.95 8.23 -15.38
N TRP A 22 11.90 9.03 -15.15
CA TRP A 22 10.89 8.81 -14.11
C TRP A 22 10.18 7.47 -14.23
N ASP A 23 9.82 7.07 -15.43
CA ASP A 23 9.24 5.77 -15.73
C ASP A 23 10.12 4.61 -15.22
N ARG A 24 11.41 4.61 -15.60
CA ARG A 24 12.37 3.62 -15.09
C ARG A 24 12.50 3.70 -13.58
N LEU A 25 12.61 4.90 -13.02
CA LEU A 25 12.76 5.12 -11.57
C LEU A 25 11.54 4.59 -10.80
N ALA A 26 10.33 4.83 -11.28
CA ALA A 26 9.10 4.31 -10.69
C ALA A 26 9.09 2.79 -10.72
N ARG A 27 9.47 2.16 -11.84
CA ARG A 27 9.55 0.70 -11.94
C ARG A 27 10.56 0.07 -10.98
N ILE A 28 11.78 0.62 -10.87
CA ILE A 28 12.80 0.04 -9.98
C ILE A 28 12.53 0.30 -8.49
N ASN A 29 11.74 1.33 -8.16
CA ASN A 29 11.33 1.63 -6.78
C ASN A 29 9.95 1.04 -6.44
N SER A 30 9.31 0.33 -7.37
CA SER A 30 8.05 -0.35 -7.10
C SER A 30 8.30 -1.61 -6.27
N PRO A 31 7.50 -1.88 -5.22
CA PRO A 31 7.60 -3.12 -4.46
C PRO A 31 7.42 -4.35 -5.36
N SER A 32 8.32 -5.33 -5.24
CA SER A 32 8.19 -6.60 -5.95
C SER A 32 6.95 -7.36 -5.48
N THR A 33 6.35 -8.13 -6.40
CA THR A 33 5.20 -9.00 -6.11
C THR A 33 5.60 -10.47 -5.91
N VAL A 34 6.87 -10.73 -5.60
CA VAL A 34 7.35 -12.08 -5.29
C VAL A 34 6.93 -12.51 -3.88
N GLN A 35 6.89 -13.82 -3.66
CA GLN A 35 6.70 -14.38 -2.32
C GLN A 35 8.01 -14.21 -1.53
N PHE A 36 7.94 -13.56 -0.36
CA PHE A 36 9.11 -13.20 0.45
C PHE A 36 9.44 -14.20 1.57
N GLY A 37 8.87 -15.41 1.56
CA GLY A 37 9.04 -16.39 2.64
C GLY A 37 8.36 -16.02 3.98
N VAL A 38 7.79 -14.82 4.10
CA VAL A 38 7.21 -14.28 5.34
C VAL A 38 5.77 -13.80 5.11
N PRO A 39 4.92 -13.83 6.16
CA PRO A 39 3.58 -13.27 6.08
C PRO A 39 3.62 -11.73 6.04
N MET A 40 2.58 -11.12 5.46
CA MET A 40 2.48 -9.68 5.27
C MET A 40 1.18 -9.13 5.87
N LEU A 41 1.26 -7.98 6.53
CA LEU A 41 0.09 -7.17 6.87
C LEU A 41 0.12 -5.89 6.02
N ILE A 42 -1.01 -5.57 5.40
CA ILE A 42 -1.23 -4.32 4.67
C ILE A 42 -2.41 -3.60 5.31
N ALA A 43 -2.21 -2.34 5.73
CA ALA A 43 -3.27 -1.49 6.25
C ALA A 43 -3.52 -0.33 5.29
N GLN A 44 -4.76 -0.16 4.85
CA GLN A 44 -5.14 0.88 3.91
C GLN A 44 -6.46 1.52 4.35
N ASN A 45 -6.48 2.85 4.40
CA ASN A 45 -7.72 3.61 4.55
C ASN A 45 -8.40 3.75 3.17
N PRO A 46 -9.70 3.42 3.03
CA PRO A 46 -10.42 3.56 1.77
C PRO A 46 -10.65 5.01 1.33
N ASN A 47 -10.48 5.98 2.24
CA ASN A 47 -10.63 7.41 1.99
C ASN A 47 -9.26 8.12 1.80
N ASP A 48 -8.19 7.35 1.57
CA ASP A 48 -6.86 7.91 1.33
C ASP A 48 -6.81 8.55 -0.07
N ASP A 49 -6.57 9.85 -0.11
CA ASP A 49 -6.49 10.66 -1.33
C ASP A 49 -5.04 10.90 -1.81
N LEU A 50 -4.05 10.42 -1.06
CA LEU A 50 -2.63 10.55 -1.39
C LEU A 50 -2.04 9.21 -1.88
N VAL A 51 -2.39 8.11 -1.23
CA VAL A 51 -1.99 6.74 -1.62
C VAL A 51 -3.24 5.98 -2.05
N GLU A 52 -3.43 5.91 -3.37
CA GLU A 52 -4.62 5.35 -4.02
C GLU A 52 -4.98 3.94 -3.51
N PRO A 53 -6.13 3.76 -2.80
CA PRO A 53 -6.52 2.49 -2.21
C PRO A 53 -6.65 1.35 -3.23
N GLY A 54 -7.07 1.67 -4.46
CA GLY A 54 -7.16 0.69 -5.55
C GLY A 54 -5.82 0.06 -5.90
N ILE A 55 -4.74 0.85 -5.91
CA ILE A 55 -3.39 0.37 -6.21
C ILE A 55 -2.86 -0.51 -5.09
N THR A 56 -3.03 -0.11 -3.82
CA THR A 56 -2.63 -0.93 -2.67
C THR A 56 -3.37 -2.27 -2.62
N ARG A 57 -4.68 -2.27 -2.94
CA ARG A 57 -5.46 -3.51 -3.05
C ARG A 57 -4.98 -4.39 -4.20
N ALA A 58 -4.65 -3.82 -5.35
CA ALA A 58 -4.11 -4.57 -6.49
C ALA A 58 -2.77 -5.24 -6.13
N TYR A 59 -1.89 -4.53 -5.41
CA TYR A 59 -0.64 -5.09 -4.88
C TYR A 59 -0.89 -6.25 -3.90
N ALA A 60 -1.83 -6.09 -2.96
CA ALA A 60 -2.21 -7.15 -2.02
C ALA A 60 -2.70 -8.41 -2.75
N ARG A 61 -3.53 -8.26 -3.80
CA ARG A 61 -3.98 -9.39 -4.64
C ARG A 61 -2.83 -10.03 -5.41
N ALA A 62 -1.86 -9.26 -5.88
CA ALA A 62 -0.67 -9.80 -6.54
C ALA A 62 0.18 -10.64 -5.59
N GLN A 63 0.37 -10.18 -4.35
CA GLN A 63 1.03 -10.95 -3.30
C GLN A 63 0.28 -12.24 -2.95
N CYS A 64 -1.06 -12.20 -2.89
CA CYS A 64 -1.84 -13.41 -2.70
C CYS A 64 -1.64 -14.42 -3.85
N ARG A 65 -1.61 -13.96 -5.10
CA ARG A 65 -1.34 -14.83 -6.27
C ARG A 65 0.06 -15.42 -6.28
N SER A 66 1.04 -14.78 -5.65
CA SER A 66 2.40 -15.35 -5.50
C SER A 66 2.49 -16.38 -4.36
N GLY A 67 1.41 -16.61 -3.61
CA GLY A 67 1.36 -17.57 -2.50
C GLY A 67 1.71 -16.95 -1.14
N ALA A 68 1.84 -15.62 -1.05
CA ALA A 68 2.02 -14.95 0.22
C ALA A 68 0.75 -15.02 1.08
N ARG A 69 0.92 -15.10 2.41
CA ARG A 69 -0.18 -14.93 3.37
C ARG A 69 -0.34 -13.44 3.67
N VAL A 70 -1.42 -12.84 3.19
CA VAL A 70 -1.68 -11.41 3.33
C VAL A 70 -2.82 -11.17 4.31
N LYS A 71 -2.57 -10.44 5.39
CA LYS A 71 -3.60 -9.84 6.24
C LYS A 71 -3.90 -8.43 5.70
N TYR A 72 -5.15 -8.14 5.33
CA TYR A 72 -5.53 -6.83 4.81
C TYR A 72 -6.45 -6.11 5.81
N VAL A 73 -5.99 -4.99 6.34
CA VAL A 73 -6.72 -4.15 7.29
C VAL A 73 -7.32 -2.98 6.52
N LYS A 74 -8.65 -3.00 6.35
CA LYS A 74 -9.40 -1.81 5.92
C LYS A 74 -9.52 -0.88 7.12
N VAL A 75 -8.77 0.21 7.10
CA VAL A 75 -8.67 1.15 8.23
C VAL A 75 -9.92 2.03 8.27
N ALA A 76 -10.52 2.17 9.45
CA ALA A 76 -11.55 3.17 9.68
C ALA A 76 -10.87 4.50 10.03
N GLY A 77 -11.21 5.59 9.34
CA GLY A 77 -10.58 6.90 9.56
C GLY A 77 -10.83 7.87 8.41
N SER A 78 -10.27 9.07 8.54
CA SER A 78 -10.58 10.18 7.64
C SER A 78 -9.78 10.20 6.33
N GLY A 79 -8.65 9.51 6.26
CA GLY A 79 -7.81 9.44 5.04
C GLY A 79 -6.34 9.21 5.37
N HIS A 80 -5.44 9.65 4.48
CA HIS A 80 -4.01 9.37 4.55
C HIS A 80 -3.38 9.68 5.92
N ALA A 81 -3.62 10.89 6.43
CA ALA A 81 -2.90 11.46 7.56
C ALA A 81 -3.08 10.67 8.88
N THR A 82 -4.16 9.89 9.01
CA THR A 82 -4.45 9.14 10.25
C THR A 82 -4.27 7.64 10.10
N THR A 83 -4.06 7.11 8.88
CA THR A 83 -3.97 5.67 8.60
C THR A 83 -3.02 4.92 9.55
N ALA A 84 -1.86 5.49 9.84
CA ALA A 84 -0.88 4.88 10.75
C ALA A 84 -1.39 4.80 12.19
N LYS A 85 -1.98 5.88 12.71
CA LYS A 85 -2.56 5.92 14.07
C LYS A 85 -3.75 4.95 14.17
N ASP A 86 -4.65 5.01 13.20
CA ASP A 86 -5.92 4.28 13.22
C ASP A 86 -5.73 2.77 13.04
N SER A 87 -4.61 2.34 12.44
CA SER A 87 -4.24 0.92 12.31
C SER A 87 -3.26 0.43 13.39
N ALA A 88 -2.74 1.29 14.26
CA ALA A 88 -1.63 0.97 15.15
C ALA A 88 -1.93 -0.23 16.06
N GLN A 89 -3.11 -0.27 16.69
CA GLN A 89 -3.48 -1.36 17.59
C GLN A 89 -3.53 -2.71 16.86
N ALA A 90 -4.20 -2.76 15.70
CA ALA A 90 -4.30 -3.98 14.90
C ALA A 90 -2.93 -4.44 14.36
N THR A 91 -2.09 -3.50 13.94
CA THR A 91 -0.73 -3.78 13.45
C THR A 91 0.16 -4.32 14.55
N LEU A 92 0.17 -3.69 15.73
CA LEU A 92 0.99 -4.12 16.87
C LEU A 92 0.56 -5.49 17.40
N ALA A 93 -0.74 -5.75 17.50
CA ALA A 93 -1.25 -7.07 17.87
C ALA A 93 -0.82 -8.14 16.86
N TRP A 94 -0.95 -7.85 15.56
CA TRP A 94 -0.49 -8.78 14.52
C TRP A 94 1.00 -9.05 14.60
N ILE A 95 1.84 -8.05 14.89
CA ILE A 95 3.29 -8.24 15.07
C ILE A 95 3.57 -9.11 16.29
N ALA A 96 2.94 -8.81 17.44
CA ALA A 96 3.11 -9.56 18.68
C ALA A 96 2.79 -11.05 18.50
N ASP A 97 1.70 -11.38 17.79
CA ASP A 97 1.32 -12.75 17.48
C ASP A 97 2.41 -13.49 16.68
N ARG A 98 3.13 -12.82 15.77
CA ARG A 98 4.22 -13.46 15.01
C ARG A 98 5.41 -13.78 15.92
N PHE A 99 5.77 -12.88 16.82
CA PHE A 99 6.81 -13.13 17.82
C PHE A 99 6.41 -14.21 18.83
N ALA A 100 5.12 -14.39 19.09
CA ALA A 100 4.57 -15.47 19.90
C ALA A 100 4.45 -16.82 19.15
N GLY A 101 4.93 -16.92 17.91
CA GLY A 101 4.88 -18.14 17.10
C GLY A 101 3.49 -18.49 16.55
N GLN A 102 2.52 -17.58 16.62
CA GLN A 102 1.17 -17.84 16.13
C GLN A 102 1.13 -17.78 14.59
N PRO A 103 0.45 -18.75 13.94
CA PRO A 103 0.28 -18.74 12.49
C PRO A 103 -0.32 -17.43 12.00
N ALA A 104 0.22 -16.87 10.91
CA ALA A 104 -0.32 -15.64 10.35
C ALA A 104 -1.68 -15.90 9.68
N PRO A 105 -2.71 -15.08 9.92
CA PRO A 105 -3.97 -15.17 9.17
C PRO A 105 -3.76 -14.83 7.69
N SER A 106 -4.70 -15.23 6.85
CA SER A 106 -4.72 -14.87 5.43
C SER A 106 -6.11 -14.40 5.03
N ASP A 107 -6.14 -13.30 4.28
CA ASP A 107 -7.34 -12.65 3.77
C ASP A 107 -7.43 -12.79 2.25
N CYS A 108 -6.58 -13.60 1.64
CA CYS A 108 -6.45 -13.66 0.18
C CYS A 108 -7.74 -13.98 -0.56
N ASP A 109 -8.64 -14.79 0.02
CA ASP A 109 -9.92 -15.14 -0.60
C ASP A 109 -10.98 -14.01 -0.54
N ARG A 110 -10.67 -12.91 0.15
CA ARG A 110 -11.60 -11.80 0.44
C ARG A 110 -11.06 -10.41 0.09
N ILE A 111 -9.85 -10.30 -0.46
CA ILE A 111 -9.23 -9.03 -0.88
C ILE A 111 -9.69 -8.65 -2.28
#